data_AF-A0A961J5J6-F1
#
_entry.id   AF-A0A961J5J6-F1
#
_cell.length_a   1.000
_cell.length_b   1.000
_cell.length_c   1.000
_cell.angle_alpha   90.00
_cell.angle_beta   90.00
_cell.angle_gamma   90.00
#
_symmetry.space_group_name_H-M   'P 1'
#
loop_
_entity.id
_entity.type
_entity.pdbx_description
1 polymer ?
#
loop_
_entity_poly.entity_id
_entity_poly.type
_entity_poly.pdbx_seq_one_letter_code
_entity_poly.pdbx_strand_id
1 'polypeptide(L)'
;MLTAFARELWIADGPCLTGAAGFVFPTRMAVIRLDSGALALWSPVALTPALAGAVSALGPVAHLVALNHLHHTHTGDWQAAFPAARLHAPR
;
A
#
# COMPACT_ATOMS: atom_id res chain seq x y z
N MET A 1 -6.24 6.85 7.01
CA MET A 1 -7.50 7.05 6.26
C MET A 1 -7.16 7.18 4.78
N LEU A 2 -7.99 6.66 3.88
CA LEU A 2 -7.77 6.77 2.43
C LEU A 2 -8.39 8.06 1.90
N THR A 3 -7.61 8.86 1.16
CA THR A 3 -8.01 10.20 0.69
C THR A 3 -7.80 10.32 -0.81
N ALA A 4 -8.75 10.89 -1.54
CA ALA A 4 -8.57 11.19 -2.96
C ALA A 4 -7.48 12.24 -3.15
N PHE A 5 -6.54 11.97 -4.05
CA PHE A 5 -5.43 12.88 -4.38
C PHE A 5 -5.54 13.40 -5.81
N ALA A 6 -5.93 12.54 -6.75
CA ALA A 6 -6.29 12.92 -8.11
C ALA A 6 -7.31 11.92 -8.67
N ARG A 7 -7.71 12.09 -9.95
CA ARG A 7 -8.54 11.11 -10.65
C ARG A 7 -7.84 9.75 -10.65
N GLU A 8 -8.55 8.72 -10.22
CA GLU A 8 -8.04 7.34 -10.11
C GLU A 8 -6.79 7.16 -9.22
N LEU A 9 -6.52 8.11 -8.31
CA LEU A 9 -5.36 8.11 -7.43
C LEU A 9 -5.73 8.57 -6.02
N TRP A 10 -5.45 7.71 -5.04
CA TRP A 10 -5.67 7.97 -3.62
C TRP A 10 -4.38 7.79 -2.82
N ILE A 11 -4.33 8.41 -1.65
CA ILE A 11 -3.22 8.28 -0.70
C ILE A 11 -3.73 7.90 0.69
N ALA A 12 -2.91 7.15 1.42
CA ALA A 12 -3.13 6.86 2.83
C ALA A 12 -1.83 7.07 3.60
N ASP A 13 -1.89 7.91 4.63
CA ASP A 13 -0.79 8.09 5.56
C ASP A 13 -0.72 6.91 6.53
N GLY A 14 0.51 6.46 6.78
CA GLY A 14 0.84 5.44 7.78
C GLY A 14 1.60 6.03 8.96
N PRO A 15 1.95 5.19 9.95
CA PRO A 15 2.77 5.63 11.08
C PRO A 15 4.17 6.04 10.62
N CYS A 16 4.85 6.86 11.43
CA CYS A 16 6.29 7.05 11.29
C CYS A 16 7.01 5.73 11.62
N LEU A 17 8.06 5.42 10.85
CA LEU A 17 8.93 4.29 11.09
C LEU A 17 10.33 4.78 11.48
N THR A 18 11.03 3.96 12.26
CA THR A 18 12.43 4.17 12.61
C THR A 18 13.30 3.27 11.74
N GLY A 19 14.10 3.86 10.88
CA GLY A 19 15.09 3.18 10.03
C GLY A 19 16.43 2.99 10.72
N ALA A 20 17.43 2.59 9.92
CA ALA A 20 18.80 2.42 10.39
C ALA A 20 19.35 3.70 11.04
N ALA A 21 20.21 3.54 12.04
CA ALA A 21 20.81 4.63 12.83
C ALA A 21 19.78 5.57 13.51
N GLY A 22 18.53 5.12 13.70
CA GLY A 22 17.50 5.89 14.41
C GLY A 22 16.81 6.97 13.57
N PHE A 23 17.00 6.98 12.24
CA PHE A 23 16.32 7.94 11.36
C PHE A 23 14.81 7.68 11.33
N VAL A 24 14.01 8.66 11.76
CA VAL A 24 12.54 8.57 11.79
C VAL A 24 11.96 9.24 10.55
N PHE A 25 11.05 8.55 9.85
CA PHE A 25 10.40 9.08 8.65
C PHE A 25 8.92 8.69 8.58
N PRO A 26 8.05 9.57 8.02
CA PRO A 26 6.65 9.24 7.80
C PRO A 26 6.49 8.23 6.65
N THR A 27 5.41 7.46 6.67
CA THR A 27 5.06 6.55 5.58
C THR A 27 3.78 6.98 4.88
N ARG A 28 3.72 6.71 3.57
CA ARG A 28 2.54 6.96 2.75
C ARG A 28 2.42 5.89 1.68
N MET A 29 1.21 5.39 1.52
CA MET A 29 0.81 4.49 0.45
C MET A 29 0.04 5.28 -0.62
N ALA A 30 0.25 4.95 -1.88
CA ALA A 30 -0.62 5.36 -2.98
C ALA A 30 -1.44 4.16 -3.47
N VAL A 31 -2.70 4.42 -3.79
CA VAL A 31 -3.62 3.46 -4.42
C VAL A 31 -3.94 4.01 -5.80
N ILE A 32 -3.64 3.24 -6.83
CA ILE A 32 -3.82 3.63 -8.24
C ILE A 32 -4.81 2.67 -8.87
N ARG A 33 -5.87 3.19 -9.50
CA ARG A 33 -6.70 2.36 -10.37
C ARG A 33 -6.09 2.29 -11.76
N LEU A 34 -5.97 1.08 -12.27
CA LEU A 34 -5.51 0.79 -13.64
C LEU A 34 -6.69 0.82 -14.61
N ASP A 35 -6.41 0.90 -15.91
CA ASP A 35 -7.45 0.87 -16.96
C ASP A 35 -8.30 -0.41 -16.92
N SER A 36 -7.76 -1.50 -16.36
CA SER A 36 -8.49 -2.76 -16.12
C SER A 36 -9.53 -2.67 -14.99
N GLY A 37 -9.58 -1.56 -14.26
CA GLY A 37 -10.40 -1.37 -13.07
C GLY A 37 -9.78 -1.93 -11.78
N ALA A 38 -8.70 -2.73 -11.89
CA ALA A 38 -7.96 -3.25 -10.76
C ALA A 38 -7.06 -2.19 -10.09
N LEU A 39 -6.61 -2.47 -8.87
CA LEU A 39 -5.79 -1.56 -8.07
C LEU A 39 -4.34 -2.03 -7.97
N ALA A 40 -3.43 -1.06 -8.04
CA ALA A 40 -2.05 -1.19 -7.62
C ALA A 40 -1.82 -0.38 -6.34
N LEU A 41 -1.27 -1.03 -5.32
CA LEU A 41 -0.89 -0.41 -4.05
C LEU A 41 0.61 -0.20 -4.05
N TRP A 42 1.04 1.05 -4.02
CA TRP A 42 2.43 1.44 -3.99
C TRP A 42 2.81 1.87 -2.58
N SER A 43 3.86 1.24 -2.05
CA SER A 43 4.44 1.48 -0.72
C SER A 43 3.42 1.24 0.38
N PRO A 44 2.93 -0.01 0.55
CA PRO A 44 1.89 -0.30 1.52
C PRO A 44 2.25 0.16 2.94
N VAL A 45 1.30 0.84 3.58
CA VAL A 45 1.37 1.26 4.99
C VAL A 45 0.72 0.22 5.90
N ALA A 46 0.79 0.39 7.22
CA ALA A 46 0.16 -0.51 8.18
C ALA A 46 -1.29 -0.83 7.81
N LEU A 47 -1.59 -2.12 7.67
CA LEU A 47 -2.93 -2.59 7.32
C LEU A 47 -3.85 -2.40 8.53
N THR A 48 -5.04 -1.87 8.27
CA THR A 48 -6.14 -1.84 9.24
C THR A 48 -7.41 -2.35 8.54
N PRO A 49 -8.36 -2.96 9.26
CA PRO A 49 -9.61 -3.42 8.66
C PRO A 49 -10.36 -2.30 7.91
N ALA A 50 -10.37 -1.09 8.47
CA ALA A 50 -11.00 0.07 7.84
C ALA A 50 -10.30 0.50 6.54
N LEU A 51 -8.97 0.52 6.51
CA LEU A 51 -8.20 0.85 5.31
C LEU A 51 -8.34 -0.22 4.23
N ALA A 52 -8.28 -1.51 4.61
CA ALA A 52 -8.49 -2.61 3.70
C ALA A 52 -9.90 -2.57 3.08
N GLY A 53 -10.94 -2.33 3.88
CA GLY A 53 -12.31 -2.16 3.40
C GLY A 53 -12.45 -0.98 2.44
N ALA A 54 -11.84 0.17 2.75
CA ALA A 54 -11.86 1.34 1.87
C ALA A 54 -11.17 1.07 0.53
N VAL A 55 -10.04 0.35 0.53
CA VAL A 55 -9.34 -0.06 -0.69
C VAL A 55 -10.19 -1.04 -1.50
N SER A 56 -10.73 -2.09 -0.87
CA SER A 56 -11.58 -3.08 -1.55
C SER A 56 -12.83 -2.49 -2.17
N ALA A 57 -13.40 -1.44 -1.56
CA ALA A 57 -14.54 -0.72 -2.11
C ALA A 57 -14.21 0.04 -3.41
N LEU A 58 -12.93 0.36 -3.65
CA LEU A 58 -12.51 0.94 -4.91
C LEU A 58 -12.43 -0.11 -6.02
N GLY A 59 -11.97 -1.34 -5.76
CA GLY A 59 -11.81 -2.39 -6.76
C GLY A 59 -10.89 -3.54 -6.31
N PRO A 60 -10.68 -4.55 -7.17
CA PRO A 60 -9.83 -5.68 -6.82
C PRO A 60 -8.35 -5.28 -6.77
N VAL A 61 -7.65 -5.65 -5.70
CA VAL A 61 -6.21 -5.42 -5.56
C VAL A 61 -5.46 -6.47 -6.38
N ALA A 62 -4.72 -6.03 -7.40
CA ALA A 62 -3.96 -6.90 -8.30
C ALA A 62 -2.44 -6.81 -8.10
N HIS A 63 -1.94 -5.69 -7.58
CA HIS A 63 -0.51 -5.47 -7.43
C HIS A 63 -0.14 -4.81 -6.09
N LEU A 64 0.88 -5.36 -5.45
CA LEU A 64 1.56 -4.75 -4.31
C LEU A 64 2.97 -4.37 -4.76
N VAL A 65 3.33 -3.09 -4.67
CA VAL A 65 4.62 -2.57 -5.15
C VAL A 65 5.42 -2.02 -3.99
N ALA A 66 6.49 -2.72 -3.62
CA ALA A 66 7.44 -2.33 -2.58
C ALA A 66 8.80 -2.01 -3.22
N LEU A 67 9.23 -0.75 -3.16
CA LEU A 67 10.39 -0.28 -3.96
C LEU A 67 11.76 -0.59 -3.36
N ASN A 68 11.84 -0.90 -2.06
CA ASN A 68 13.10 -1.10 -1.34
C ASN A 68 12.86 -1.95 -0.09
N HIS A 69 13.94 -2.33 0.60
CA HIS A 69 13.85 -3.20 1.77
C HIS A 69 13.31 -2.55 3.05
N LEU A 70 13.13 -1.22 3.06
CA LEU A 70 12.45 -0.51 4.14
C LEU A 70 10.92 -0.63 4.04
N HIS A 71 10.39 -1.11 2.91
CA HIS A 71 8.95 -1.26 2.64
C HIS A 71 8.38 -2.66 2.94
N HIS A 72 9.21 -3.58 3.44
CA HIS A 72 8.78 -4.97 3.76
C HIS A 72 7.87 -5.04 4.98
N THR A 73 7.88 -4.01 5.82
CA THR A 73 7.23 -3.98 7.14
C THR A 73 5.72 -4.24 7.09
N HIS A 74 5.02 -3.82 6.04
CA HIS A 74 3.57 -3.99 5.95
C HIS A 74 3.12 -4.81 4.75
N THR A 75 4.02 -5.07 3.80
CA THR A 75 3.65 -5.73 2.54
C THR A 75 3.17 -7.17 2.75
N GLY A 76 3.68 -7.86 3.79
CA GLY A 76 3.21 -9.19 4.17
C GLY A 76 1.73 -9.22 4.57
N ASP A 77 1.28 -8.28 5.40
CA ASP A 77 -0.12 -8.20 5.84
C ASP A 77 -1.06 -7.92 4.66
N TRP A 78 -0.66 -7.04 3.75
CA TRP A 78 -1.40 -6.77 2.51
C TRP A 78 -1.44 -7.99 1.59
N GLN A 79 -0.35 -8.74 1.46
CA GLN A 79 -0.33 -9.98 0.67
C GLN A 79 -1.23 -11.06 1.29
N ALA A 80 -1.28 -11.15 2.63
CA ALA A 80 -2.17 -12.08 3.33
C ALA A 80 -3.64 -11.68 3.16
N ALA A 81 -3.96 -10.38 3.20
CA ALA A 81 -5.32 -9.88 2.99
C ALA A 81 -5.78 -10.00 1.52
N PHE A 82 -4.86 -9.91 0.57
CA PHE A 82 -5.12 -9.97 -0.88
C PHE A 82 -4.21 -11.02 -1.55
N PRO A 83 -4.44 -12.32 -1.32
CA PRO A 83 -3.52 -13.38 -1.74
C PRO A 83 -3.36 -13.51 -3.26
N ALA A 84 -4.34 -13.04 -4.03
CA ALA A 84 -4.27 -13.01 -5.50
C ALA A 84 -3.42 -11.85 -6.05
N ALA A 85 -3.07 -10.86 -5.22
CA ALA A 85 -2.26 -9.73 -5.65
C ALA A 85 -0.83 -10.19 -5.92
N ARG A 86 -0.24 -9.73 -7.02
CA ARG A 86 1.16 -10.00 -7.33
C ARG A 86 2.05 -9.02 -6.58
N LEU A 87 2.99 -9.55 -5.79
CA LEU A 87 4.04 -8.78 -5.15
C LEU A 87 5.18 -8.44 -6.12
N HIS A 88 5.50 -7.16 -6.21
CA HIS A 88 6.66 -6.61 -6.89
C HIS A 88 7.58 -5.99 -5.84
N ALA A 89 8.63 -6.72 -5.45
CA ALA A 89 9.61 -6.30 -4.47
C ALA A 89 11.04 -6.65 -4.94
N PRO A 90 12.07 -5.88 -4.53
CA PRO A 90 13.46 -6.25 -4.77
C PRO A 90 13.79 -7.62 -4.13
N ARG A 91 14.68 -8.35 -4.80
CA ARG A 91 15.17 -9.65 -4.34
C ARG A 91 16.13 -9.50 -3.16
#